data_AF-A0A8T7MPW0-F1
#
_entry.id   AF-A0A8T7MPW0-F1
#
_cell.length_a   1.000
_cell.length_b   1.000
_cell.length_c   1.000
_cell.angle_alpha   90.00
_cell.angle_beta   90.00
_cell.angle_gamma   90.00
#
_symmetry.space_group_name_H-M   'P 1'
#
loop_
_entity.id
_entity.type
_entity.pdbx_description
1 polymer ?
#
loop_
_entity_poly.entity_id
_entity_poly.type
_entity_poly.pdbx_seq_one_letter_code
_entity_poly.pdbx_strand_id
1 'polypeptide(L)'
;TSEALAKPYEEILEEVSNSTHLNVDETGWKMGKVRQWLWVAVSSIATVFLLNSKRDKAAFRKLVKESYKGIISSDRLRSYNGLEAALHQWCWAHLLRDFRRLSECPGEGGIWGGEALELSRQVFEEWQAYREGEGKISLAQLREALKPIREDFEQLLKEGKEHKDGGVRSLSGELSKATASMWVFSEVEGVEPTNNAAERALRPAVIWRKTSFGSQSEGGLRFVERMLTVSSTLKQQGRSLIKFVVSAIRAKWHGEAVPSLLSSPSP
;
A
#
# COMPACT_ATOMS: atom_id res chain seq x y z
N THR A 1 27.03 5.81 -11.28
CA THR A 1 25.90 5.07 -11.91
C THR A 1 24.54 5.45 -11.33
N SER A 2 24.24 5.19 -10.04
CA SER A 2 22.93 5.56 -9.44
C SER A 2 22.61 7.05 -9.52
N GLU A 3 23.65 7.86 -9.48
CA GLU A 3 23.61 9.31 -9.65
C GLU A 3 22.98 9.78 -10.98
N ALA A 4 23.07 9.00 -12.05
CA ALA A 4 22.38 9.30 -13.32
C ALA A 4 20.86 9.11 -13.21
N LEU A 5 20.41 8.38 -12.18
CA LEU A 5 19.01 8.11 -11.89
C LEU A 5 18.44 9.03 -10.81
N ALA A 6 19.22 9.99 -10.31
CA ALA A 6 18.78 10.91 -9.25
C ALA A 6 17.59 11.76 -9.71
N LYS A 7 17.71 12.43 -10.86
CA LYS A 7 16.65 13.26 -11.42
C LYS A 7 15.38 12.47 -11.78
N PRO A 8 15.46 11.32 -12.49
CA PRO A 8 14.26 10.49 -12.72
C PRO A 8 13.61 9.98 -11.43
N TYR A 9 14.39 9.66 -10.41
CA TYR A 9 13.86 9.28 -9.10
C TYR A 9 13.09 10.43 -8.44
N GLU A 10 13.65 11.65 -8.46
CA GLU A 10 13.00 12.84 -7.93
C GLU A 10 11.71 13.17 -8.70
N GLU A 11 11.70 13.03 -10.03
CA GLU A 11 10.50 13.17 -10.86
C GLU A 11 9.38 12.22 -10.43
N ILE A 12 9.70 10.95 -10.16
CA ILE A 12 8.71 9.99 -9.68
C ILE A 12 8.25 10.30 -8.25
N LEU A 13 9.16 10.75 -7.38
CA LEU A 13 8.80 11.16 -6.03
C LEU A 13 7.86 12.39 -6.03
N GLU A 14 8.00 13.30 -7.01
CA GLU A 14 7.03 14.36 -7.28
C GLU A 14 5.70 13.81 -7.81
N GLU A 15 5.75 12.96 -8.81
CA GLU A 15 4.53 12.48 -9.48
C GLU A 15 3.62 11.65 -8.59
N VAL A 16 4.17 10.78 -7.73
CA VAL A 16 3.32 9.99 -6.82
C VAL A 16 2.50 10.88 -5.89
N SER A 17 3.00 12.06 -5.51
CA SER A 17 2.28 13.02 -4.68
C SER A 17 1.15 13.75 -5.41
N ASN A 18 1.11 13.67 -6.74
CA ASN A 18 0.02 14.22 -7.55
C ASN A 18 -1.06 13.19 -7.86
N SER A 19 -0.83 11.92 -7.51
CA SER A 19 -1.82 10.86 -7.73
C SER A 19 -3.02 11.00 -6.78
N THR A 20 -4.17 10.49 -7.21
CA THR A 20 -5.40 10.49 -6.40
C THR A 20 -5.45 9.34 -5.39
N HIS A 21 -4.64 8.31 -5.61
CA HIS A 21 -4.59 7.10 -4.79
C HIS A 21 -3.18 6.48 -4.77
N LEU A 22 -2.73 6.10 -3.57
CA LEU A 22 -1.48 5.39 -3.36
C LEU A 22 -1.69 4.15 -2.50
N ASN A 23 -1.09 3.04 -2.91
CA ASN A 23 -0.86 1.87 -2.08
C ASN A 23 0.48 2.02 -1.36
N VAL A 24 0.51 1.96 -0.04
CA VAL A 24 1.69 2.24 0.78
C VAL A 24 1.98 1.09 1.74
N ASP A 25 3.24 0.67 1.80
CA ASP A 25 3.71 -0.37 2.71
C ASP A 25 5.20 -0.14 3.03
N GLU A 26 5.72 -0.89 4.00
CA GLU A 26 7.12 -0.83 4.37
C GLU A 26 7.71 -2.16 4.83
N THR A 27 9.02 -2.31 4.64
CA THR A 27 9.75 -3.48 5.12
C THR A 27 11.08 -3.08 5.74
N GLY A 28 11.59 -3.90 6.65
CA GLY A 28 12.90 -3.64 7.26
C GLY A 28 14.03 -3.66 6.22
N TRP A 29 15.01 -2.79 6.37
CA TRP A 29 16.25 -2.80 5.59
C TRP A 29 17.45 -2.70 6.55
N LYS A 30 18.67 -2.79 6.02
CA LYS A 30 19.91 -2.68 6.80
C LYS A 30 20.94 -1.82 6.09
N MET A 31 21.65 -1.01 6.86
CA MET A 31 22.93 -0.39 6.47
C MET A 31 24.00 -0.91 7.44
N GLY A 32 24.73 -1.95 7.04
CA GLY A 32 25.59 -2.70 7.96
C GLY A 32 24.77 -3.27 9.13
N LYS A 33 25.11 -2.86 10.36
CA LYS A 33 24.37 -3.25 11.58
C LYS A 33 23.20 -2.31 11.91
N VAL A 34 23.06 -1.19 11.20
CA VAL A 34 22.04 -0.19 11.48
C VAL A 34 20.74 -0.57 10.77
N ARG A 35 19.65 -0.62 11.53
CA ARG A 35 18.31 -0.87 10.98
C ARG A 35 17.83 0.33 10.16
N GLN A 36 17.26 0.03 9.01
CA GLN A 36 16.62 1.00 8.12
C GLN A 36 15.22 0.47 7.78
N TRP A 37 14.42 1.28 7.09
CA TRP A 37 13.08 0.92 6.63
C TRP A 37 12.92 1.36 5.18
N LEU A 38 12.58 0.41 4.34
CA LEU A 38 12.26 0.63 2.94
C LEU A 38 10.75 0.79 2.82
N TRP A 39 10.34 2.01 2.54
CA TRP A 39 8.96 2.39 2.25
C TRP A 39 8.72 2.28 0.75
N VAL A 40 7.50 1.94 0.36
CA VAL A 40 7.04 1.98 -1.02
C VAL A 40 5.72 2.73 -1.11
N ALA A 41 5.55 3.52 -2.16
CA ALA A 41 4.26 4.06 -2.58
C ALA A 41 4.02 3.72 -4.05
N VAL A 42 2.85 3.18 -4.36
CA VAL A 42 2.46 2.71 -5.69
C VAL A 42 1.18 3.43 -6.12
N SER A 43 1.26 4.21 -7.21
CA SER A 43 0.10 4.75 -7.92
C SER A 43 -0.23 3.89 -9.15
N SER A 44 -1.22 4.30 -9.94
CA SER A 44 -1.55 3.65 -11.21
C SER A 44 -0.47 3.81 -12.30
N ILE A 45 0.41 4.81 -12.19
CA ILE A 45 1.40 5.16 -13.22
C ILE A 45 2.86 5.02 -12.78
N ALA A 46 3.14 5.01 -11.48
CA ALA A 46 4.50 4.97 -10.96
C ALA A 46 4.62 4.29 -9.59
N THR A 47 5.83 3.82 -9.29
CA THR A 47 6.19 3.21 -8.01
C THR A 47 7.46 3.84 -7.47
N VAL A 48 7.41 4.39 -6.26
CA VAL A 48 8.57 5.00 -5.59
C VAL A 48 8.97 4.24 -4.33
N PHE A 49 10.27 4.17 -4.07
CA PHE A 49 10.83 3.60 -2.86
C PHE A 49 11.64 4.63 -2.10
N LEU A 50 11.49 4.66 -0.77
CA LEU A 50 12.24 5.57 0.10
C LEU A 50 12.82 4.80 1.30
N LEU A 51 14.12 4.94 1.51
CA LEU A 51 14.82 4.44 2.70
C LEU A 51 14.88 5.54 3.75
N ASN A 52 14.50 5.16 4.96
CA ASN A 52 14.55 6.02 6.14
C ASN A 52 15.04 5.22 7.35
N SER A 53 15.73 5.87 8.27
CA SER A 53 16.18 5.25 9.51
C SER A 53 15.03 4.96 10.48
N LYS A 54 13.91 5.67 10.32
CA LYS A 54 12.72 5.54 11.18
C LYS A 54 11.56 4.89 10.45
N ARG A 55 10.72 4.19 11.24
CA ARG A 55 9.38 3.73 10.84
C ARG A 55 8.32 4.51 11.57
N ASP A 56 8.12 5.76 11.15
CA ASP A 56 7.22 6.69 11.80
C ASP A 56 6.43 7.54 10.79
N LYS A 57 5.57 8.39 11.31
CA LYS A 57 4.73 9.30 10.53
C LYS A 57 5.56 10.27 9.68
N ALA A 58 6.72 10.72 10.18
CA ALA A 58 7.58 11.63 9.44
C ALA A 58 8.21 10.95 8.21
N ALA A 59 8.63 9.69 8.34
CA ALA A 59 9.11 8.90 7.21
C ALA A 59 8.01 8.68 6.16
N PHE A 60 6.79 8.34 6.60
CA PHE A 60 5.63 8.25 5.71
C PHE A 60 5.35 9.58 4.99
N ARG A 61 5.34 10.71 5.71
CA ARG A 61 5.12 12.02 5.10
C ARG A 61 6.23 12.45 4.16
N LYS A 62 7.47 11.98 4.36
CA LYS A 62 8.55 12.19 3.39
C LYS A 62 8.32 11.42 2.09
N LEU A 63 7.70 10.24 2.16
CA LEU A 63 7.37 9.41 1.00
C LEU A 63 6.26 10.03 0.15
N VAL A 64 5.13 10.39 0.77
CA VAL A 64 3.94 10.87 0.04
C VAL A 64 3.86 12.39 -0.07
N LYS A 65 4.67 13.12 0.70
CA LYS A 65 4.64 14.58 0.94
C LYS A 65 3.54 15.04 1.88
N GLU A 66 3.84 16.09 2.63
CA GLU A 66 2.90 16.72 3.56
C GLU A 66 1.65 17.29 2.88
N SER A 67 1.80 17.72 1.62
CA SER A 67 0.71 18.26 0.81
C SER A 67 -0.23 17.20 0.24
N TYR A 68 0.09 15.90 0.32
CA TYR A 68 -0.75 14.86 -0.27
C TYR A 68 -2.12 14.77 0.39
N LYS A 69 -3.17 14.84 -0.44
CA LYS A 69 -4.59 14.79 -0.05
C LYS A 69 -5.36 13.64 -0.70
N GLY A 70 -4.69 12.78 -1.46
CA GLY A 70 -5.31 11.61 -2.07
C GLY A 70 -5.57 10.48 -1.06
N ILE A 71 -6.11 9.38 -1.58
CA ILE A 71 -6.43 8.19 -0.78
C ILE A 71 -5.15 7.38 -0.55
N ILE A 72 -5.00 6.81 0.64
CA ILE A 72 -3.96 5.86 0.99
C ILE A 72 -4.59 4.49 1.22
N SER A 73 -4.17 3.47 0.49
CA SER A 73 -4.38 2.07 0.85
C SER A 73 -3.18 1.56 1.64
N SER A 74 -3.38 1.06 2.86
CA SER A 74 -2.29 0.51 3.67
C SER A 74 -2.80 -0.52 4.68
N ASP A 75 -1.89 -1.10 5.46
CA ASP A 75 -2.26 -1.75 6.72
C ASP A 75 -2.66 -0.71 7.78
N ARG A 76 -2.78 -1.15 9.05
CA ARG A 76 -3.17 -0.32 10.19
C ARG A 76 -1.96 0.11 11.05
N LEU A 77 -0.77 0.26 10.47
CA LEU A 77 0.40 0.70 11.23
C LEU A 77 0.22 2.12 11.78
N ARG A 78 0.73 2.36 13.00
CA ARG A 78 0.66 3.65 13.72
C ARG A 78 1.24 4.85 12.95
N SER A 79 2.12 4.64 11.98
CA SER A 79 2.65 5.71 11.12
C SER A 79 1.56 6.39 10.28
N TYR A 80 0.47 5.68 10.01
CA TYR A 80 -0.68 6.17 9.24
C TYR A 80 -1.71 6.89 10.13
N ASN A 81 -1.50 6.96 11.45
CA ASN A 81 -2.45 7.59 12.37
C ASN A 81 -2.67 9.09 12.04
N GLY A 82 -3.94 9.49 12.07
CA GLY A 82 -4.37 10.85 11.75
C GLY A 82 -4.57 11.11 10.26
N LEU A 83 -4.58 10.07 9.43
CA LEU A 83 -5.29 10.14 8.15
C LEU A 83 -6.79 10.21 8.41
N GLU A 84 -7.49 10.93 7.54
CA GLU A 84 -8.95 10.96 7.55
C GLU A 84 -9.48 9.60 7.13
N ALA A 85 -10.51 9.10 7.83
CA ALA A 85 -10.99 7.73 7.61
C ALA A 85 -11.48 7.52 6.17
N ALA A 86 -12.14 8.50 5.55
CA ALA A 86 -12.61 8.45 4.17
C ALA A 86 -11.48 8.51 3.12
N LEU A 87 -10.25 8.88 3.52
CA LEU A 87 -9.06 8.94 2.68
C LEU A 87 -8.07 7.82 2.99
N HIS A 88 -8.45 6.85 3.83
CA HIS A 88 -7.60 5.75 4.23
C HIS A 88 -8.33 4.42 3.99
N GLN A 89 -8.00 3.71 2.92
CA GLN A 89 -8.47 2.34 2.73
C GLN A 89 -7.60 1.37 3.56
N TRP A 90 -8.22 0.72 4.53
CA TRP A 90 -7.59 -0.38 5.26
C TRP A 90 -7.55 -1.64 4.43
N CYS A 91 -6.40 -2.31 4.44
CA CYS A 91 -6.24 -3.57 3.74
C CYS A 91 -7.06 -4.69 4.42
N TRP A 92 -8.14 -5.13 3.76
CA TRP A 92 -9.00 -6.23 4.21
C TRP A 92 -8.24 -7.54 4.42
N ALA A 93 -7.16 -7.80 3.68
CA ALA A 93 -6.34 -8.99 3.88
C ALA A 93 -5.61 -9.00 5.25
N HIS A 94 -5.39 -7.84 5.88
CA HIS A 94 -4.92 -7.77 7.26
C HIS A 94 -6.06 -8.03 8.24
N LEU A 95 -7.24 -7.44 8.01
CA LEU A 95 -8.43 -7.68 8.83
C LEU A 95 -8.82 -9.16 8.85
N LEU A 96 -8.83 -9.81 7.68
CA LEU A 96 -9.11 -11.24 7.54
C LEU A 96 -8.16 -12.11 8.38
N ARG A 97 -6.89 -11.72 8.49
CA ARG A 97 -5.92 -12.44 9.34
C ARG A 97 -6.21 -12.26 10.82
N ASP A 98 -6.63 -11.07 11.24
CA ASP A 98 -7.04 -10.81 12.62
C ASP A 98 -8.30 -11.62 12.98
N PHE A 99 -9.31 -11.64 12.10
CA PHE A 99 -10.53 -12.43 12.31
C PHE A 99 -10.26 -13.93 12.29
N ARG A 100 -9.43 -14.42 11.36
CA ARG A 100 -9.02 -15.83 11.35
C ARG A 100 -8.35 -16.22 12.66
N ARG A 101 -7.39 -15.41 13.15
CA ARG A 101 -6.72 -15.67 14.42
C ARG A 101 -7.70 -15.75 15.59
N LEU A 102 -8.71 -14.89 15.63
CA LEU A 102 -9.76 -14.95 16.64
C LEU A 102 -10.64 -16.19 16.47
N SER A 103 -11.03 -16.53 15.23
CA SER A 103 -11.86 -17.69 14.93
C SER A 103 -11.24 -19.03 15.34
N GLU A 104 -9.90 -19.10 15.40
CA GLU A 104 -9.15 -20.28 15.83
C GLU A 104 -9.11 -20.43 17.36
N CYS A 105 -9.58 -19.44 18.11
CA CYS A 105 -9.65 -19.49 19.57
C CYS A 105 -10.94 -20.19 20.04
N PRO A 106 -10.93 -20.94 21.16
CA PRO A 106 -12.13 -21.57 21.69
C PRO A 106 -13.08 -20.54 22.35
N GLY A 107 -14.37 -20.89 22.43
CA GLY A 107 -15.39 -20.13 23.18
C GLY A 107 -16.03 -18.98 22.38
N GLU A 108 -16.72 -18.08 23.10
CA GLU A 108 -17.52 -16.98 22.52
C GLU A 108 -16.68 -16.09 21.57
N GLY A 109 -15.40 -15.84 21.87
CA GLY A 109 -14.53 -15.05 21.02
C GLY A 109 -14.19 -15.70 19.67
N GLY A 110 -14.12 -17.04 19.64
CA GLY A 110 -13.97 -17.80 18.41
C GLY A 110 -15.19 -17.72 17.50
N ILE A 111 -16.38 -17.79 18.10
CA ILE A 111 -17.66 -17.64 17.40
C ILE A 111 -17.71 -16.26 16.74
N TRP A 112 -17.44 -15.19 17.51
CA TRP A 112 -17.36 -13.83 16.99
C TRP A 112 -16.34 -13.70 15.85
N GLY A 113 -15.14 -14.29 16.00
CA GLY A 113 -14.13 -14.29 14.95
C GLY A 113 -14.56 -15.01 13.68
N GLY A 114 -15.33 -16.10 13.82
CA GLY A 114 -15.91 -16.84 12.72
C GLY A 114 -16.98 -16.04 11.97
N GLU A 115 -17.86 -15.34 12.68
CA GLU A 115 -18.86 -14.45 12.09
C GLU A 115 -18.20 -13.30 11.31
N ALA A 116 -17.18 -12.66 11.90
CA ALA A 116 -16.41 -11.60 11.23
C ALA A 116 -15.69 -12.12 9.97
N LEU A 117 -15.20 -13.36 10.01
CA LEU A 117 -14.54 -14.02 8.88
C LEU A 117 -15.54 -14.30 7.75
N GLU A 118 -16.75 -14.74 8.07
CA GLU A 118 -17.79 -15.01 7.07
C GLU A 118 -18.27 -13.73 6.39
N LEU A 119 -18.53 -12.65 7.15
CA LEU A 119 -18.85 -11.36 6.55
C LEU A 119 -17.71 -10.86 5.65
N SER A 120 -16.46 -11.03 6.07
CA SER A 120 -15.29 -10.68 5.25
C SER A 120 -15.22 -11.49 3.97
N ARG A 121 -15.64 -12.76 3.99
CA ARG A 121 -15.73 -13.63 2.80
C ARG A 121 -16.73 -13.06 1.80
N GLN A 122 -17.92 -12.68 2.27
CA GLN A 122 -18.96 -12.06 1.45
C GLN A 122 -18.48 -10.76 0.81
N VAL A 123 -17.75 -9.90 1.55
CA VAL A 123 -17.13 -8.69 0.98
C VAL A 123 -16.25 -9.02 -0.23
N PHE A 124 -15.42 -10.06 -0.13
CA PHE A 124 -14.55 -10.47 -1.23
C PHE A 124 -15.33 -11.11 -2.38
N GLU A 125 -16.42 -11.83 -2.12
CA GLU A 125 -17.29 -12.36 -3.17
C GLU A 125 -17.91 -11.24 -4.01
N GLU A 126 -18.50 -10.23 -3.36
CA GLU A 126 -19.07 -9.06 -4.05
C GLU A 126 -17.99 -8.28 -4.82
N TRP A 127 -16.80 -8.15 -4.24
CA TRP A 127 -15.67 -7.52 -4.93
C TRP A 127 -15.20 -8.33 -6.16
N GLN A 128 -15.14 -9.66 -6.08
CA GLN A 128 -14.80 -10.47 -7.26
C GLN A 128 -15.86 -10.36 -8.33
N ALA A 129 -17.15 -10.42 -7.96
CA ALA A 129 -18.25 -10.24 -8.91
C ALA A 129 -18.15 -8.89 -9.64
N TYR A 130 -17.86 -7.81 -8.91
CA TYR A 130 -17.60 -6.49 -9.49
C TYR A 130 -16.44 -6.49 -10.49
N ARG A 131 -15.31 -7.14 -10.15
CA ARG A 131 -14.13 -7.19 -11.01
C ARG A 131 -14.32 -8.07 -12.25
N GLU A 132 -14.97 -9.21 -12.12
CA GLU A 132 -15.21 -10.17 -13.21
C GLU A 132 -16.37 -9.74 -14.11
N GLY A 133 -17.23 -8.82 -13.64
CA GLY A 133 -18.36 -8.31 -14.40
C GLY A 133 -18.00 -7.53 -15.67
N GLU A 134 -16.71 -7.28 -15.98
CA GLU A 134 -16.25 -6.53 -17.18
C GLU A 134 -17.04 -5.23 -17.41
N GLY A 135 -17.23 -4.41 -16.37
CA GLY A 135 -17.97 -3.14 -16.46
C GLY A 135 -19.51 -3.28 -16.48
N LYS A 136 -20.06 -4.50 -16.34
CA LYS A 136 -21.51 -4.74 -16.19
C LYS A 136 -22.02 -4.44 -14.80
N ILE A 137 -21.15 -4.49 -13.80
CA ILE A 137 -21.47 -4.10 -12.42
C ILE A 137 -20.83 -2.74 -12.19
N SER A 138 -21.67 -1.73 -12.00
CA SER A 138 -21.25 -0.40 -11.63
C SER A 138 -20.82 -0.33 -10.17
N LEU A 139 -20.02 0.68 -9.82
CA LEU A 139 -19.64 0.96 -8.44
C LEU A 139 -20.87 1.16 -7.54
N ALA A 140 -21.95 1.74 -8.08
CA ALA A 140 -23.22 1.90 -7.37
C ALA A 140 -23.87 0.55 -7.03
N GLN A 141 -23.84 -0.41 -7.95
CA GLN A 141 -24.35 -1.77 -7.70
C GLN A 141 -23.50 -2.51 -6.66
N LEU A 142 -22.16 -2.38 -6.73
CA LEU A 142 -21.28 -2.93 -5.69
C LEU A 142 -21.61 -2.33 -4.32
N ARG A 143 -21.81 -1.01 -4.25
CA ARG A 143 -22.18 -0.33 -3.00
C ARG A 143 -23.50 -0.84 -2.42
N GLU A 144 -24.53 -1.01 -3.26
CA GLU A 144 -25.81 -1.56 -2.82
C GLU A 144 -25.69 -3.03 -2.36
N ALA A 145 -24.88 -3.84 -3.05
CA ALA A 145 -24.64 -5.23 -2.64
C ALA A 145 -23.87 -5.33 -1.31
N LEU A 146 -22.92 -4.43 -1.06
CA LEU A 146 -22.14 -4.39 0.18
C LEU A 146 -22.90 -3.78 1.36
N LYS A 147 -23.99 -3.02 1.12
CA LYS A 147 -24.76 -2.34 2.15
C LYS A 147 -25.24 -3.28 3.28
N PRO A 148 -25.94 -4.40 3.03
CA PRO A 148 -26.35 -5.30 4.10
C PRO A 148 -25.15 -5.90 4.85
N ILE A 149 -24.09 -6.28 4.13
CA ILE A 149 -22.87 -6.83 4.73
C ILE A 149 -22.23 -5.81 5.67
N ARG A 150 -22.19 -4.54 5.27
CA ARG A 150 -21.68 -3.43 6.08
C ARG A 150 -22.52 -3.19 7.33
N GLU A 151 -23.84 -3.23 7.22
CA GLU A 151 -24.76 -3.08 8.36
C GLU A 151 -24.55 -4.21 9.38
N ASP A 152 -24.48 -5.46 8.93
CA ASP A 152 -24.19 -6.63 9.77
C ASP A 152 -22.81 -6.52 10.42
N PHE A 153 -21.81 -6.07 9.66
CA PHE A 153 -20.45 -5.90 10.17
C PHE A 153 -20.36 -4.82 11.25
N GLU A 154 -21.00 -3.66 11.04
CA GLU A 154 -21.05 -2.59 12.03
C GLU A 154 -21.78 -3.01 13.31
N GLN A 155 -22.85 -3.81 13.19
CA GLN A 155 -23.54 -4.40 14.33
C GLN A 155 -22.65 -5.40 15.08
N LEU A 156 -21.93 -6.29 14.37
CA LEU A 156 -20.99 -7.23 14.96
C LEU A 156 -19.85 -6.52 15.72
N LEU A 157 -19.34 -5.41 15.19
CA LEU A 157 -18.36 -4.57 15.88
C LEU A 157 -18.93 -3.93 17.14
N LYS A 158 -20.20 -3.48 17.10
CA LYS A 158 -20.87 -2.90 18.27
C LYS A 158 -21.00 -3.90 19.41
N GLU A 159 -21.39 -5.14 19.10
CA GLU A 159 -21.45 -6.24 20.07
C GLU A 159 -20.06 -6.61 20.58
N GLY A 160 -19.09 -6.65 19.67
CA GLY A 160 -17.70 -6.94 19.98
C GLY A 160 -17.09 -5.98 21.01
N LYS A 161 -17.51 -4.72 21.07
CA LYS A 161 -17.01 -3.74 22.06
C LYS A 161 -17.39 -4.07 23.51
N GLU A 162 -18.49 -4.77 23.73
CA GLU A 162 -18.94 -5.19 25.06
C GLU A 162 -18.60 -6.68 25.33
N HIS A 163 -17.88 -7.32 24.41
CA HIS A 163 -17.52 -8.72 24.48
C HIS A 163 -16.57 -8.98 25.66
N LYS A 164 -16.68 -10.17 26.29
CA LYS A 164 -15.85 -10.56 27.45
C LYS A 164 -14.39 -10.79 27.07
N ASP A 165 -14.15 -11.40 25.91
CA ASP A 165 -12.81 -11.58 25.36
C ASP A 165 -12.13 -10.22 25.07
N GLY A 166 -10.93 -10.02 25.62
CA GLY A 166 -10.19 -8.76 25.49
C GLY A 166 -9.66 -8.49 24.09
N GLY A 167 -9.34 -9.53 23.32
CA GLY A 167 -8.91 -9.41 21.92
C GLY A 167 -10.05 -8.92 21.04
N VAL A 168 -11.23 -9.54 21.15
CA VAL A 168 -12.44 -9.12 20.44
C VAL A 168 -12.81 -7.68 20.78
N ARG A 169 -12.84 -7.35 22.08
CA ARG A 169 -13.17 -6.01 22.56
C ARG A 169 -12.19 -4.94 22.07
N SER A 170 -10.89 -5.23 22.13
CA SER A 170 -9.86 -4.31 21.66
C SER A 170 -9.95 -4.08 20.16
N LEU A 171 -10.08 -5.16 19.36
CA LEU A 171 -10.16 -5.07 17.91
C LEU A 171 -11.43 -4.33 17.48
N SER A 172 -12.58 -4.69 18.05
CA SER A 172 -13.87 -4.06 17.74
C SER A 172 -13.87 -2.57 18.09
N GLY A 173 -13.30 -2.22 19.24
CA GLY A 173 -13.14 -0.82 19.66
C GLY A 173 -12.17 -0.03 18.78
N GLU A 174 -11.17 -0.66 18.17
CA GLU A 174 -10.29 -0.04 17.19
C GLU A 174 -11.01 0.18 15.85
N LEU A 175 -11.61 -0.88 15.30
CA LEU A 175 -12.26 -0.83 13.99
C LEU A 175 -13.45 0.15 13.98
N SER A 176 -14.21 0.20 15.08
CA SER A 176 -15.34 1.14 15.24
C SER A 176 -14.95 2.62 15.19
N LYS A 177 -13.68 2.97 15.41
CA LYS A 177 -13.23 4.38 15.37
C LYS A 177 -13.09 4.93 13.95
N ALA A 178 -12.96 4.05 12.95
CA ALA A 178 -12.71 4.43 11.58
C ALA A 178 -13.34 3.41 10.61
N THR A 179 -14.62 3.08 10.81
CA THR A 179 -15.34 2.13 9.94
C THR A 179 -15.31 2.56 8.48
N ALA A 180 -15.38 3.87 8.19
CA ALA A 180 -15.25 4.40 6.84
C ALA A 180 -13.97 3.93 6.12
N SER A 181 -12.87 3.73 6.86
CA SER A 181 -11.62 3.24 6.29
C SER A 181 -11.69 1.82 5.74
N MET A 182 -12.69 1.03 6.16
CA MET A 182 -12.89 -0.31 5.63
C MET A 182 -13.55 -0.29 4.24
N TRP A 183 -14.31 0.76 3.92
CA TRP A 183 -15.25 0.75 2.80
C TRP A 183 -14.89 1.71 1.66
N VAL A 184 -13.76 2.42 1.70
CA VAL A 184 -13.38 3.41 0.67
C VAL A 184 -13.38 2.81 -0.75
N PHE A 185 -13.00 1.54 -0.91
CA PHE A 185 -12.98 0.81 -2.17
C PHE A 185 -14.37 0.65 -2.83
N SER A 186 -15.46 0.70 -2.05
CA SER A 186 -16.83 0.69 -2.59
C SER A 186 -17.34 2.08 -2.92
N GLU A 187 -16.61 3.13 -2.51
CA GLU A 187 -16.99 4.52 -2.70
C GLU A 187 -16.23 5.18 -3.84
N VAL A 188 -15.00 4.73 -4.12
CA VAL A 188 -14.09 5.35 -5.08
C VAL A 188 -13.55 4.32 -6.08
N GLU A 189 -13.80 4.57 -7.36
CA GLU A 189 -13.32 3.73 -8.44
C GLU A 189 -11.78 3.68 -8.49
N GLY A 190 -11.23 2.50 -8.75
CA GLY A 190 -9.79 2.25 -8.82
C GLY A 190 -9.11 1.96 -7.47
N VAL A 191 -9.81 2.15 -6.34
CA VAL A 191 -9.31 1.72 -5.02
C VAL A 191 -9.66 0.24 -4.82
N GLU A 192 -8.66 -0.57 -4.49
CA GLU A 192 -8.87 -2.00 -4.15
C GLU A 192 -9.05 -2.19 -2.63
N PRO A 193 -9.81 -3.21 -2.18
CA PRO A 193 -9.94 -3.54 -0.76
C PRO A 193 -8.63 -4.06 -0.13
N THR A 194 -7.61 -4.33 -0.93
CA THR A 194 -6.31 -4.87 -0.48
C THR A 194 -5.16 -3.99 -0.93
N ASN A 195 -4.09 -3.94 -0.13
CA ASN A 195 -2.85 -3.22 -0.44
C ASN A 195 -1.86 -4.07 -1.28
N ASN A 196 -2.39 -4.96 -2.12
CA ASN A 196 -1.58 -5.95 -2.85
C ASN A 196 -0.53 -5.31 -3.77
N ALA A 197 -0.78 -4.10 -4.28
CA ALA A 197 0.16 -3.41 -5.16
C ALA A 197 1.48 -3.09 -4.44
N ALA A 198 1.42 -2.52 -3.24
CA ALA A 198 2.59 -2.22 -2.42
C ALA A 198 3.31 -3.51 -1.95
N GLU A 199 2.55 -4.50 -1.47
CA GLU A 199 3.11 -5.78 -1.05
C GLU A 199 3.87 -6.49 -2.19
N ARG A 200 3.30 -6.49 -3.41
CA ARG A 200 3.97 -7.03 -4.61
C ARG A 200 5.23 -6.25 -4.97
N ALA A 201 5.18 -4.92 -4.90
CA ALA A 201 6.32 -4.05 -5.20
C ALA A 201 7.49 -4.27 -4.23
N LEU A 202 7.23 -4.62 -2.95
CA LEU A 202 8.28 -4.92 -1.98
C LEU A 202 8.97 -6.27 -2.20
N ARG A 203 8.35 -7.24 -2.88
CA ARG A 203 8.91 -8.61 -3.01
C ARG A 203 10.33 -8.65 -3.59
N PRO A 204 10.65 -7.96 -4.71
CA PRO A 204 12.01 -7.93 -5.24
C PRO A 204 13.03 -7.38 -4.24
N ALA A 205 12.66 -6.33 -3.50
CA ALA A 205 13.52 -5.75 -2.48
C ALA A 205 13.75 -6.71 -1.31
N VAL A 206 12.71 -7.42 -0.86
CA VAL A 206 12.82 -8.45 0.19
C VAL A 206 13.77 -9.57 -0.25
N ILE A 207 13.68 -10.02 -1.49
CA ILE A 207 14.59 -11.04 -2.05
C ILE A 207 16.02 -10.51 -2.08
N TRP A 208 16.23 -9.32 -2.65
CA TRP A 208 17.55 -8.67 -2.72
C TRP A 208 18.18 -8.54 -1.32
N ARG A 209 17.42 -8.07 -0.33
CA ARG A 209 17.88 -7.98 1.06
C ARG A 209 18.33 -9.33 1.61
N LYS A 210 17.60 -10.41 1.34
CA LYS A 210 17.93 -11.76 1.82
C LYS A 210 19.22 -12.29 1.19
N THR A 211 19.46 -12.01 -0.09
CA THR A 211 20.65 -12.50 -0.81
C THR A 211 21.90 -11.64 -0.61
N SER A 212 21.73 -10.34 -0.37
CA SER A 212 22.85 -9.37 -0.30
C SER A 212 23.03 -8.72 1.07
N PHE A 213 22.22 -9.09 2.06
CA PHE A 213 22.26 -8.57 3.44
C PHE A 213 22.02 -7.05 3.59
N GLY A 214 21.39 -6.41 2.60
CA GLY A 214 21.08 -4.98 2.60
C GLY A 214 22.21 -4.12 2.01
N SER A 215 22.38 -2.91 2.52
CA SER A 215 23.38 -1.93 2.08
C SER A 215 24.52 -1.84 3.10
N GLN A 216 25.69 -1.33 2.70
CA GLN A 216 26.85 -1.12 3.59
C GLN A 216 27.28 0.35 3.72
N SER A 217 26.59 1.25 3.00
CA SER A 217 26.88 2.68 2.99
C SER A 217 25.65 3.48 2.59
N GLU A 218 25.67 4.79 2.86
CA GLU A 218 24.65 5.75 2.41
C GLU A 218 24.48 5.72 0.88
N GLY A 219 25.59 5.66 0.14
CA GLY A 219 25.56 5.51 -1.32
C GLY A 219 24.84 4.23 -1.77
N GLY A 220 24.99 3.15 -1.00
CA GLY A 220 24.27 1.90 -1.22
C GLY A 220 22.76 2.01 -0.94
N LEU A 221 22.33 2.82 0.03
CA LEU A 221 20.91 3.11 0.25
C LEU A 221 20.33 3.88 -0.94
N ARG A 222 21.01 4.95 -1.36
CA ARG A 222 20.60 5.76 -2.52
C ARG A 222 20.54 4.94 -3.81
N PHE A 223 21.44 3.97 -3.98
CA PHE A 223 21.40 3.05 -5.10
C PHE A 223 20.13 2.17 -5.07
N VAL A 224 19.79 1.60 -3.92
CA VAL A 224 18.62 0.73 -3.75
C VAL A 224 17.32 1.49 -4.05
N GLU A 225 17.10 2.65 -3.44
CA GLU A 225 15.87 3.44 -3.68
C GLU A 225 15.70 3.79 -5.16
N ARG A 226 16.75 4.32 -5.78
CA ARG A 226 16.71 4.76 -7.19
C ARG A 226 16.50 3.59 -8.13
N MET A 227 17.24 2.49 -7.95
CA MET A 227 17.11 1.32 -8.81
C MET A 227 15.76 0.63 -8.66
N LEU A 228 15.25 0.47 -7.43
CA LEU A 228 13.93 -0.11 -7.22
C LEU A 228 12.82 0.76 -7.80
N THR A 229 12.90 2.09 -7.61
CA THR A 229 11.94 3.06 -8.18
C THR A 229 11.93 3.00 -9.71
N VAL A 230 13.12 3.13 -10.34
CA VAL A 230 13.26 3.10 -11.80
C VAL A 230 12.80 1.76 -12.36
N SER A 231 13.24 0.63 -11.80
CA SER A 231 12.87 -0.69 -12.31
C SER A 231 11.39 -1.00 -12.15
N SER A 232 10.78 -0.65 -11.01
CA SER A 232 9.37 -0.91 -10.75
C SER A 232 8.48 -0.01 -11.60
N THR A 233 8.82 1.28 -11.72
CA THR A 233 8.09 2.22 -12.59
C THR A 233 8.19 1.83 -14.06
N LEU A 234 9.37 1.49 -14.58
CA LEU A 234 9.52 1.05 -15.96
C LEU A 234 8.77 -0.26 -16.23
N LYS A 235 8.79 -1.21 -15.28
CA LYS A 235 8.03 -2.45 -15.38
C LYS A 235 6.52 -2.17 -15.46
N GLN A 236 6.02 -1.26 -14.62
CA GLN A 236 4.63 -0.82 -14.62
C GLN A 236 4.23 -0.18 -15.96
N GLN A 237 5.14 0.58 -16.57
CA GLN A 237 4.93 1.24 -17.86
C GLN A 237 5.23 0.34 -19.08
N GLY A 238 5.62 -0.93 -18.89
CA GLY A 238 6.01 -1.81 -20.00
C GLY A 238 7.31 -1.38 -20.73
N ARG A 239 8.17 -0.58 -20.09
CA ARG A 239 9.41 -0.03 -20.68
C ARG A 239 10.65 -0.84 -20.25
N SER A 240 11.68 -0.83 -21.10
CA SER A 240 12.93 -1.57 -20.85
C SER A 240 13.85 -0.86 -19.86
N LEU A 241 14.16 -1.53 -18.74
CA LEU A 241 15.12 -1.07 -17.73
C LEU A 241 16.52 -0.82 -18.31
N ILE A 242 17.05 -1.79 -19.06
CA ILE A 242 18.41 -1.70 -19.62
C ILE A 242 18.52 -0.49 -20.56
N LYS A 243 17.56 -0.33 -21.49
CA LYS A 243 17.56 0.82 -22.41
C LYS A 243 17.54 2.14 -21.65
N PHE A 244 16.69 2.26 -20.63
CA PHE A 244 16.58 3.48 -19.84
C PHE A 244 17.87 3.81 -19.08
N VAL A 245 18.45 2.82 -18.38
CA VAL A 245 19.69 3.03 -17.60
C VAL A 245 20.86 3.41 -18.50
N VAL A 246 21.01 2.77 -19.66
CA VAL A 246 22.04 3.13 -20.63
C VAL A 246 21.86 4.56 -21.12
N SER A 247 20.65 4.96 -21.49
CA SER A 247 20.36 6.34 -21.91
C SER A 247 20.63 7.35 -20.80
N ALA A 248 20.25 7.06 -19.55
CA ALA A 248 20.49 7.95 -18.41
C ALA A 248 21.98 8.14 -18.13
N ILE A 249 22.77 7.07 -18.19
CA ILE A 249 24.23 7.15 -17.99
C ILE A 249 24.90 7.94 -19.12
N ARG A 250 24.53 7.67 -20.38
CA ARG A 250 25.05 8.41 -21.54
C ARG A 250 24.73 9.89 -21.45
N ALA A 251 23.47 10.24 -21.18
CA ALA A 251 23.06 11.64 -21.03
C ALA A 251 23.87 12.34 -19.93
N LYS A 252 24.07 11.68 -18.78
CA LYS A 252 24.89 12.24 -17.69
C LYS A 252 26.35 12.45 -18.12
N TRP A 253 26.95 11.54 -18.88
CA TRP A 253 28.33 11.68 -19.35
C TRP A 253 28.51 12.79 -20.39
N HIS A 254 27.51 13.00 -21.23
CA HIS A 254 27.54 14.04 -22.27
C HIS A 254 27.00 15.41 -21.80
N GLY A 255 26.56 15.52 -20.53
CA GLY A 255 25.97 16.75 -20.00
C GLY A 255 24.59 17.07 -20.60
N GLU A 256 23.90 16.06 -21.13
CA GLU A 256 22.58 16.18 -21.76
C GLU A 256 21.45 16.00 -20.73
N ALA A 257 20.23 16.30 -21.16
CA ALA A 257 19.04 16.04 -20.36
C ALA A 257 18.84 14.54 -20.16
N VAL A 258 18.79 14.11 -18.89
CA VAL A 258 18.48 12.72 -18.52
C VAL A 258 17.03 12.37 -18.96
N PRO A 259 16.78 11.18 -19.54
CA PRO A 259 15.45 10.76 -19.94
C PRO A 259 14.49 10.69 -18.76
N SER A 260 13.23 11.08 -18.98
CA SER A 260 12.20 11.07 -17.94
C SER A 260 11.56 9.68 -17.75
N LEU A 261 11.17 9.40 -16.51
CA LEU A 261 10.29 8.27 -16.16
C LEU A 261 8.82 8.60 -16.34
N LEU A 262 8.44 9.88 -16.42
CA LEU A 262 7.09 10.29 -16.77
C LEU A 262 6.93 10.08 -18.26
N SER A 263 6.20 9.03 -18.63
CA SER A 263 5.82 8.86 -20.04
C SER A 263 4.86 9.98 -20.38
N SER A 264 5.01 10.62 -21.54
CA SER A 264 3.93 11.46 -22.08
C SER A 264 2.65 10.62 -22.10
N PRO A 265 1.48 11.16 -21.71
CA PRO A 265 0.24 10.41 -21.77
C PRO A 265 0.11 9.78 -23.16
N SER A 266 -0.14 8.47 -23.19
CA SER A 266 -0.53 7.83 -24.45
C SER A 266 -1.78 8.55 -24.95
N PRO A 267 -1.82 9.01 -26.21
CA PRO A 267 -2.98 9.71 -26.76
C PRO A 267 -4.25 8.86 -26.71
#